data_AF-A0A7Y4XID0-F1
#
_entry.id   AF-A0A7Y4XID0-F1
#
_cell.length_a   1.000
_cell.length_b   1.000
_cell.length_c   1.000
_cell.angle_alpha   90.00
_cell.angle_beta   90.00
_cell.angle_gamma   90.00
#
_symmetry.space_group_name_H-M   'P 1'
#
loop_
_entity.id
_entity.type
_entity.pdbx_description
1 polymer ?
#
loop_
_entity_poly.entity_id
_entity_poly.type
_entity_poly.pdbx_seq_one_letter_code
_entity_poly.pdbx_strand_id
1 'polypeptide(L)' 'MSDDSRPSFIERALRAIPVIGYAARCVEEERVKELLILVGVVLLAAVLAVVTWGYPALITIALTLVALVGAIVIGTTMG' A
#
# COMPACT_ATOMS: atom_id res chain seq x y z
N MET A 1 -29.06 15.09 11.11
CA MET A 1 -27.87 14.38 11.63
C MET A 1 -27.94 12.98 11.07
N SER A 2 -27.43 12.78 9.85
CA SER A 2 -27.52 11.51 9.14
C SER A 2 -26.11 11.18 8.65
N ASP A 3 -25.36 10.47 9.48
CA ASP A 3 -24.07 9.86 9.14
C ASP A 3 -24.30 8.74 8.13
N ASP A 4 -24.42 9.09 6.85
CA ASP A 4 -24.34 8.14 5.72
C ASP A 4 -22.84 7.94 5.41
N SER A 5 -22.07 7.47 6.39
CA SER A 5 -20.72 6.92 6.16
C SER A 5 -20.86 5.54 5.53
N ARG A 6 -21.34 5.51 4.28
CA ARG A 6 -21.24 4.31 3.46
C ARG A 6 -19.75 4.01 3.31
N PRO A 7 -19.28 2.80 3.66
CA PRO A 7 -17.88 2.45 3.43
C PRO A 7 -17.60 2.70 1.96
N SER A 8 -16.63 3.58 1.70
CA SER A 8 -16.37 4.07 0.35
C SER A 8 -16.14 2.88 -0.57
N PHE A 9 -16.57 2.97 -1.83
CA PHE A 9 -16.37 1.90 -2.81
C PHE A 9 -14.88 1.47 -2.90
N ILE A 10 -14.00 2.43 -2.60
CA ILE A 10 -12.56 2.30 -2.49
C ILE A 10 -12.15 1.43 -1.30
N GLU A 11 -12.71 1.63 -0.09
CA GLU A 11 -12.47 0.75 1.06
C GLU A 11 -12.88 -0.70 0.78
N ARG A 12 -14.00 -0.88 0.10
CA ARG A 12 -14.52 -2.23 -0.22
C ARG A 12 -13.66 -2.92 -1.27
N ALA A 13 -13.16 -2.17 -2.27
CA ALA A 13 -12.24 -2.67 -3.28
C ALA A 13 -10.84 -2.93 -2.71
N LEU A 14 -10.33 -2.08 -1.81
CA LEU A 14 -9.06 -2.28 -1.12
C LEU A 14 -9.10 -3.50 -0.20
N ARG A 15 -10.22 -3.72 0.53
CA ARG A 15 -10.42 -4.96 1.31
C ARG A 15 -10.59 -6.22 0.47
N ALA A 16 -10.98 -6.10 -0.80
CA ALA A 16 -11.06 -7.22 -1.71
C ALA A 16 -9.66 -7.71 -2.15
N ILE A 17 -8.63 -6.88 -1.98
CA ILE A 17 -7.24 -7.27 -2.22
C ILE A 17 -6.73 -7.95 -0.95
N PRO A 18 -6.52 -9.28 -0.95
CA PRO A 18 -6.20 -10.05 0.26
C PRO A 18 -4.92 -9.56 0.94
N VAL A 19 -3.95 -9.05 0.16
CA VAL A 19 -2.69 -8.51 0.67
C VAL A 19 -2.90 -7.22 1.48
N ILE A 20 -3.80 -6.33 1.03
CA ILE A 20 -4.07 -5.05 1.70
C ILE A 20 -4.89 -5.28 2.97
N GLY A 21 -5.89 -6.17 2.90
CA GLY A 21 -6.66 -6.58 4.08
C GLY A 21 -5.80 -7.25 5.15
N TYR A 22 -4.84 -8.09 4.73
CA TYR A 22 -3.89 -8.72 5.64
C TYR A 22 -2.90 -7.71 6.24
N ALA A 23 -2.38 -6.77 5.43
CA ALA A 23 -1.52 -5.69 5.93
C ALA A 23 -2.23 -4.82 6.96
N ALA A 24 -3.48 -4.41 6.69
CA ALA A 24 -4.28 -3.62 7.63
C ALA A 24 -4.50 -4.36 8.96
N ARG A 25 -4.80 -5.66 8.91
CA ARG A 25 -4.90 -6.48 10.14
C ARG A 25 -3.56 -6.64 10.86
N CYS A 26 -2.45 -6.78 10.15
CA CYS A 26 -1.14 -6.85 10.78
C CYS A 26 -0.76 -5.56 11.51
N VAL A 27 -1.15 -4.41 10.95
CA VAL A 27 -0.98 -3.10 11.60
C VAL A 27 -1.88 -2.98 12.84
N GLU A 28 -3.15 -3.38 12.72
CA GLU A 28 -4.13 -3.31 13.81
C GLU A 28 -3.81 -4.27 14.97
N GLU A 29 -3.22 -5.44 14.69
CA GLU A 29 -2.77 -6.43 15.68
C GLU A 29 -1.30 -6.23 16.14
N GLU A 30 -0.65 -5.12 15.76
CA GLU A 30 0.76 -4.82 16.05
C GLU A 30 1.73 -5.99 15.72
N ARG A 31 1.43 -6.77 14.67
CA ARG A 31 2.27 -7.88 14.21
C ARG A 31 3.43 -7.39 13.36
N VAL A 32 4.33 -6.61 13.98
CA VAL A 32 5.47 -5.97 13.31
C VAL A 32 6.32 -6.97 12.52
N LYS A 33 6.48 -8.22 13.01
CA LYS A 33 7.23 -9.26 12.31
C LYS A 33 6.58 -9.72 11.00
N GLU A 34 5.27 -9.98 11.01
CA GLU A 34 4.54 -10.38 9.81
C GLU A 34 4.47 -9.22 8.81
N LEU A 35 4.32 -7.99 9.30
CA LEU A 35 4.35 -6.78 8.48
C LEU A 35 5.71 -6.62 7.77
N LEU A 36 6.83 -6.80 8.49
CA LEU A 36 8.17 -6.73 7.92
C LEU A 36 8.41 -7.81 6.86
N ILE A 37 7.89 -9.02 7.07
CA ILE A 37 7.96 -10.10 6.08
C ILE A 37 7.16 -9.71 4.83
N LEU A 38 5.96 -9.17 5.00
CA LEU A 38 5.12 -8.73 3.89
C LEU A 38 5.82 -7.64 3.06
N VAL A 39 6.41 -6.65 3.74
CA VAL A 39 7.20 -5.59 3.10
C VAL A 39 8.40 -6.18 2.36
N GLY A 40 9.10 -7.14 2.96
CA GLY A 40 10.20 -7.86 2.32
C GLY A 40 9.78 -8.60 1.05
N VAL A 41 8.61 -9.26 1.06
CA VAL A 41 8.05 -9.94 -0.11
C VAL A 41 7.70 -8.95 -1.23
N VAL A 42 7.09 -7.82 -0.90
CA VAL A 42 6.77 -6.76 -1.87
C VAL A 42 8.05 -6.17 -2.48
N LEU A 43 9.08 -5.93 -1.67
CA LEU A 43 10.39 -5.49 -2.14
C LEU A 43 11.02 -6.53 -3.07
N LEU A 44 10.95 -7.82 -2.73
CA LEU A 44 11.49 -8.88 -3.57
C LEU A 44 10.75 -8.97 -4.90
N ALA A 45 9.43 -8.83 -4.89
CA ALA A 45 8.61 -8.78 -6.10
C ALA A 45 8.97 -7.55 -6.97
N ALA A 46 9.26 -6.40 -6.35
CA ALA A 46 9.72 -5.21 -7.04
C ALA A 46 11.11 -5.43 -7.68
N VAL A 47 12.04 -6.05 -6.96
CA VAL A 47 13.36 -6.44 -7.51
C VAL A 47 13.20 -7.41 -8.66
N LEU A 48 12.36 -8.43 -8.54
CA LEU A 48 12.04 -9.35 -9.62
C LEU A 48 11.46 -8.61 -10.82
N ALA A 49 10.52 -7.69 -10.62
CA ALA A 49 9.98 -6.87 -11.70
C ALA A 49 11.08 -6.06 -12.41
N VAL A 50 12.03 -5.48 -11.66
CA VAL A 50 13.19 -4.76 -12.21
C VAL A 50 14.12 -5.69 -12.98
N VAL A 51 14.40 -6.89 -12.48
CA VAL A 51 15.23 -7.87 -13.20
C VAL A 51 14.53 -8.33 -14.48
N THR A 52 13.21 -8.50 -14.44
CA THR A 52 12.44 -9.04 -15.56
C THR A 52 12.19 -7.99 -16.66
N TRP A 53 11.96 -6.73 -16.29
CA TRP A 53 11.54 -5.67 -17.22
C TRP A 53 12.58 -4.53 -17.36
N GLY A 54 13.56 -4.43 -16.47
CA GLY A 54 14.61 -3.40 -16.50
C GLY A 54 14.10 -2.00 -16.16
N TYR A 55 14.44 -1.01 -17.00
CA TYR A 55 14.10 0.41 -16.84
C TYR A 55 12.61 0.74 -16.60
N PRO A 56 11.64 0.16 -17.34
CA PRO A 56 10.21 0.46 -17.11
C PRO A 56 9.73 0.10 -15.70
N ALA A 57 10.25 -0.97 -15.10
CA ALA A 57 9.91 -1.32 -13.72
C ALA A 57 10.41 -0.26 -12.72
N LEU A 58 11.62 0.28 -12.93
CA LEU A 58 12.13 1.38 -12.11
C LEU A 58 11.25 2.63 -12.21
N ILE A 59 10.77 2.96 -13.41
CA ILE A 59 9.85 4.09 -13.61
C ILE A 59 8.55 3.87 -12.82
N THR A 60 7.97 2.67 -12.90
CA THR A 60 6.75 2.37 -12.14
C THR A 60 6.97 2.45 -10.63
N ILE A 61 8.05 1.88 -10.12
CA ILE A 61 8.39 1.93 -8.69
C ILE A 61 8.61 3.37 -8.23
N ALA A 62 9.35 4.16 -9.01
CA ALA A 62 9.60 5.57 -8.71
C ALA A 62 8.28 6.37 -8.67
N LEU A 63 7.40 6.20 -9.66
CA LEU A 63 6.10 6.86 -9.67
C LEU A 63 5.22 6.45 -8.48
N THR A 64 5.21 5.16 -8.13
CA THR A 64 4.46 4.68 -6.96
C THR A 64 5.02 5.29 -5.67
N LEU A 65 6.33 5.37 -5.51
CA LEU A 65 6.97 6.02 -4.35
C LEU A 65 6.65 7.51 -4.27
N VAL A 66 6.71 8.23 -5.40
CA VAL A 66 6.36 9.65 -5.46
C VAL A 66 4.90 9.86 -5.08
N ALA A 67 3.99 9.05 -5.60
CA ALA A 67 2.57 9.10 -5.25
C ALA A 67 2.33 8.80 -3.77
N LEU A 68 3.03 7.80 -3.22
CA LEU A 68 2.94 7.43 -1.80
C LEU A 68 3.41 8.58 -0.89
N VAL A 69 4.59 9.16 -1.18
CA VAL A 69 5.12 10.29 -0.43
C VAL A 69 4.20 11.51 -0.55
N GLY A 70 3.69 11.79 -1.75
CA GLY A 70 2.71 12.86 -1.96
C GLY A 70 1.45 12.66 -1.14
N ALA A 71 0.90 11.45 -1.10
CA ALA A 71 -0.27 11.12 -0.28
C ALA A 71 0.01 11.30 1.22
N ILE A 72 1.18 10.87 1.70
CA ILE A 72 1.59 11.07 3.10
C ILE A 72 1.68 12.57 3.40
N VAL A 73 2.37 13.35 2.57
CA VAL A 73 2.54 14.79 2.77
C VAL A 73 1.20 15.51 2.80
N ILE A 74 0.32 15.23 1.84
CA ILE A 74 -1.02 15.81 1.80
C ILE A 74 -1.80 15.42 3.06
N GLY A 75 -1.78 14.13 3.44
CA GLY A 75 -2.44 13.63 4.63
C GLY A 75 -1.93 14.29 5.92
N THR A 76 -0.62 14.50 6.07
CA THR A 76 -0.05 15.19 7.23
C THR A 76 -0.27 16.69 7.22
N THR A 77 -0.51 17.30 6.05
CA THR A 77 -0.72 18.75 5.92
C THR A 77 -2.19 19.14 6.12
N MET A 78 -3.11 18.25 5.76
CA MET A 78 -4.56 18.46 5.89
C MET A 78 -5.16 17.84 7.16
N GLY A 79 -4.40 17.03 7.89
CA GLY A 79 -4.79 16.39 9.15
C GLY A 79 -4.56 17.25 10.39
#